data_AF-A0A392NSS6-F1
#
_entry.id   AF-A0A392NSS6-F1
#
_cell.length_a   1.000
_cell.length_b   1.000
_cell.length_c   1.000
_cell.angle_alpha   90.00
_cell.angle_beta   90.00
_cell.angle_gamma   90.00
#
_symmetry.space_group_name_H-M   'P 1'
#
loop_
_entity.id
_entity.type
_entity.pdbx_description
1 polymer ?
#
loop_
_entity_poly.entity_id
_entity_poly.type
_entity_poly.pdbx_seq_one_letter_code
_entity_poly.pdbx_strand_id
1 'polypeptide(L)'
;MYSSNFLHCFKDHRAAVKALAWCPYDSAVLASGGGTDDRCIKLWNAQKGTNICSIDTKAQVCGLQWNKHYKELLSGHGYSTSAESSQMCLWQYPSMTKVGGLDRHSSRVLHLSQSPDGLTVVSAGGDETIRFWEIFGPPVTDRREDSVLDNLLSMKTLQIR
;
A
#
# COMPACT_ATOMS: atom_id res chain seq x y z
N MET A 1 15.94 -8.02 -31.23
CA MET A 1 15.71 -9.39 -30.73
C MET A 1 15.19 -9.27 -29.31
N TYR A 2 13.91 -9.55 -29.06
CA TYR A 2 13.43 -9.70 -27.69
C TYR A 2 13.80 -11.11 -27.25
N SER A 3 14.71 -11.20 -26.28
CA SER A 3 15.02 -12.44 -25.57
C SER A 3 13.73 -12.94 -24.92
N SER A 4 13.38 -14.21 -25.12
CA SER A 4 12.28 -14.88 -24.42
C SER A 4 12.59 -15.15 -22.94
N ASN A 5 13.74 -14.71 -22.44
CA ASN A 5 14.15 -14.88 -21.05
C ASN A 5 13.75 -13.65 -20.21
N PHE A 6 13.19 -13.89 -19.03
CA PHE A 6 12.95 -12.84 -18.02
C PHE A 6 14.28 -12.25 -17.52
N LEU A 7 14.28 -10.97 -17.13
CA LEU A 7 15.44 -10.31 -16.52
C LEU A 7 15.72 -10.86 -15.11
N HIS A 8 14.67 -10.97 -14.30
CA HIS A 8 14.72 -11.52 -12.94
C HIS A 8 13.54 -12.47 -12.72
N CYS A 9 13.73 -13.50 -11.89
CA CYS A 9 12.68 -14.39 -11.41
C CYS A 9 12.82 -14.56 -9.90
N PHE A 10 11.92 -13.90 -9.16
CA PHE A 10 11.86 -13.97 -7.71
C PHE A 10 10.97 -15.12 -7.27
N LYS A 11 11.43 -15.92 -6.30
CA LYS A 11 10.73 -17.14 -5.84
C LYS A 11 10.44 -17.14 -4.35
N ASP A 12 10.57 -15.99 -3.69
CA ASP A 12 10.47 -15.87 -2.23
C ASP A 12 9.01 -15.87 -1.72
N HIS A 13 8.05 -15.55 -2.57
CA HIS A 13 6.63 -15.65 -2.19
C HIS A 13 6.18 -17.11 -2.17
N ARG A 14 5.46 -17.49 -1.11
CA ARG A 14 4.96 -18.86 -0.87
C ARG A 14 3.51 -19.08 -1.31
N ALA A 15 2.93 -18.12 -2.02
CA ALA A 15 1.56 -18.16 -2.50
C ALA A 15 1.44 -17.31 -3.78
N ALA A 16 0.25 -17.30 -4.39
CA ALA A 16 -0.02 -16.49 -5.57
C ALA A 16 0.31 -15.01 -5.33
N VAL A 17 0.95 -14.38 -6.31
CA VAL A 17 1.30 -12.94 -6.29
C VAL A 17 0.34 -12.21 -7.21
N LYS A 18 -0.65 -11.54 -6.62
CA LYS A 18 -1.62 -10.72 -7.35
C LYS A 18 -1.31 -9.23 -7.25
N ALA A 19 -0.85 -8.79 -6.09
CA ALA A 19 -0.63 -7.38 -5.81
C ALA A 19 0.78 -6.98 -6.26
N LEU A 20 0.86 -5.96 -7.13
CA LEU A 20 2.09 -5.38 -7.64
C LEU A 20 1.94 -3.87 -7.71
N ALA A 21 2.97 -3.12 -7.33
CA ALA A 21 2.97 -1.67 -7.45
C ALA A 21 4.40 -1.13 -7.62
N TRP A 22 4.66 -0.44 -8.73
CA TRP A 22 5.92 0.28 -8.94
C TRP A 22 5.97 1.52 -8.09
N CYS A 23 7.11 1.72 -7.44
CA CYS A 23 7.36 2.88 -6.61
C CYS A 23 7.45 4.16 -7.47
N PRO A 24 6.66 5.21 -7.19
CA PRO A 24 6.62 6.40 -8.03
C PRO A 24 7.82 7.34 -7.84
N TYR A 25 8.58 7.18 -6.75
CA TYR A 25 9.73 8.02 -6.41
C TYR A 25 11.08 7.29 -6.47
N ASP A 26 11.07 5.99 -6.76
CA ASP A 26 12.28 5.19 -7.00
C ASP A 26 11.99 4.11 -8.05
N SER A 27 12.46 4.32 -9.29
CA SER A 27 12.20 3.42 -10.41
C SER A 27 12.87 2.05 -10.27
N ALA A 28 13.81 1.89 -9.34
CA ALA A 28 14.39 0.59 -9.04
C ALA A 28 13.49 -0.24 -8.10
N VAL A 29 12.49 0.35 -7.45
CA VAL A 29 11.70 -0.32 -6.41
C VAL A 29 10.36 -0.80 -6.94
N LEU A 30 10.12 -2.11 -6.79
CA LEU A 30 8.83 -2.75 -7.00
C LEU A 30 8.33 -3.31 -5.66
N ALA A 31 7.06 -3.07 -5.33
CA ALA A 31 6.38 -3.78 -4.26
C ALA A 31 5.55 -4.93 -4.81
N SER A 32 5.54 -6.06 -4.11
CA SER A 32 4.63 -7.18 -4.38
C SER A 32 3.99 -7.72 -3.09
N GLY A 33 2.81 -8.30 -3.24
CA GLY A 33 2.06 -8.88 -2.14
C GLY A 33 1.67 -10.34 -2.41
N GLY A 34 1.89 -11.20 -1.43
CA GLY A 34 1.58 -12.62 -1.52
C GLY A 34 0.19 -13.01 -0.99
N GLY A 35 -0.29 -14.16 -1.47
CA GLY A 35 -1.56 -14.79 -1.08
C GLY A 35 -1.62 -15.30 0.36
N THR A 36 -2.68 -16.04 0.70
CA THR A 36 -3.00 -16.50 2.07
C THR A 36 -1.89 -17.32 2.74
N ASP A 37 -1.13 -18.12 1.99
CA ASP A 37 -0.05 -18.92 2.56
C ASP A 37 1.28 -18.15 2.68
N ASP A 38 1.36 -16.95 2.09
CA ASP A 38 2.55 -16.10 2.12
C ASP A 38 2.40 -14.88 3.03
N ARG A 39 1.34 -14.09 2.82
CA ARG A 39 0.93 -12.92 3.63
C ARG A 39 2.00 -11.82 3.75
N CYS A 40 3.01 -11.85 2.89
CA CYS A 40 4.08 -10.87 2.93
C CYS A 40 3.88 -9.76 1.91
N ILE A 41 4.24 -8.53 2.29
CA ILE A 41 4.65 -7.50 1.33
C ILE A 41 6.16 -7.61 1.17
N LYS A 42 6.62 -7.67 -0.08
CA LYS A 42 8.05 -7.71 -0.40
C LYS A 42 8.39 -6.52 -1.29
N LEU A 43 9.52 -5.88 -0.99
CA LEU A 43 10.09 -4.85 -1.85
C LEU A 43 11.32 -5.42 -2.57
N TRP A 44 11.45 -5.09 -3.85
CA TRP A 44 12.51 -5.58 -4.73
C TRP A 44 13.27 -4.41 -5.31
N ASN A 45 14.58 -4.56 -5.39
CA ASN A 45 15.38 -3.77 -6.32
C ASN A 45 15.38 -4.48 -7.68
N ALA A 46 14.61 -3.95 -8.63
CA ALA A 46 14.42 -4.50 -9.96
C ALA A 46 15.63 -4.28 -10.90
N GLN A 47 16.60 -3.44 -10.53
CA GLN A 47 17.85 -3.27 -11.28
C GLN A 47 18.91 -4.31 -10.86
N LYS A 48 18.95 -4.63 -9.56
CA LYS A 48 19.92 -5.56 -8.97
C LYS A 48 19.39 -7.00 -8.86
N GLY A 49 18.08 -7.19 -8.97
CA GLY A 49 17.46 -8.49 -8.79
C GLY A 49 17.52 -8.97 -7.34
N THR A 50 17.35 -8.08 -6.36
CA THR A 50 17.44 -8.43 -4.93
C THR A 50 16.16 -8.06 -4.17
N ASN A 51 15.76 -8.92 -3.22
CA ASN A 51 14.79 -8.53 -2.20
C ASN A 51 15.45 -7.55 -1.22
N ILE A 52 14.80 -6.41 -0.95
CA ILE A 52 15.33 -5.39 -0.03
C ILE A 52 14.50 -5.24 1.24
N CYS A 53 13.27 -5.73 1.25
CA CYS A 53 12.41 -5.72 2.43
C CYS A 53 11.36 -6.84 2.31
N SER A 54 10.99 -7.42 3.45
CA SER A 54 9.91 -8.42 3.57
C SER A 54 9.17 -8.19 4.88
N ILE A 55 7.88 -7.87 4.80
CA ILE A 55 7.01 -7.60 5.96
C ILE A 55 5.90 -8.63 5.99
N ASP A 56 5.72 -9.29 7.12
CA ASP A 56 4.56 -10.15 7.35
C ASP A 56 3.36 -9.30 7.76
N THR A 57 2.34 -9.29 6.91
CA THR A 57 1.10 -8.50 7.12
C THR A 57 0.03 -9.28 7.88
N LYS A 58 0.27 -10.56 8.18
CA LYS A 58 -0.67 -11.49 8.85
C LYS A 58 -1.97 -11.78 8.06
N ALA A 59 -2.10 -11.25 6.84
CA ALA A 59 -3.27 -11.41 5.98
C ALA A 59 -2.87 -11.51 4.50
N GLN A 60 -3.71 -12.10 3.66
CA GLN A 60 -3.48 -12.13 2.21
C GLN A 60 -3.40 -10.69 1.68
N VAL A 61 -2.45 -10.39 0.79
CA VAL A 61 -2.32 -9.07 0.17
C VAL A 61 -3.00 -9.08 -1.21
N CYS A 62 -4.11 -8.35 -1.34
CA CYS A 62 -4.96 -8.35 -2.53
C CYS A 62 -4.65 -7.18 -3.49
N GLY A 63 -4.13 -6.07 -2.97
CA GLY A 63 -3.81 -4.88 -3.74
C GLY A 63 -2.76 -4.02 -3.04
N LEU A 64 -2.00 -3.28 -3.83
CA LEU A 64 -0.97 -2.34 -3.37
C LEU A 64 -1.11 -1.03 -4.16
N GLN A 65 -1.07 0.10 -3.48
CA GLN A 65 -1.12 1.43 -4.09
C GLN A 65 -0.13 2.35 -3.38
N TRP A 66 0.82 2.91 -4.12
CA TRP A 66 1.71 3.92 -3.57
C TRP A 66 0.99 5.26 -3.45
N ASN A 67 1.19 5.95 -2.34
CA ASN A 67 0.86 7.36 -2.24
C ASN A 67 1.78 8.13 -3.20
N LYS A 68 1.20 9.00 -4.04
CA LYS A 68 1.94 9.82 -5.01
C LYS A 68 2.55 11.07 -4.38
N HIS A 69 2.03 11.49 -3.23
CA HIS A 69 2.34 12.75 -2.55
C HIS A 69 3.24 12.56 -1.34
N TYR A 70 3.05 11.45 -0.61
CA TYR A 70 3.86 11.07 0.53
C TYR A 70 4.53 9.71 0.28
N LYS A 71 5.65 9.46 0.96
CA LYS A 71 6.38 8.18 0.84
C LYS A 71 5.69 7.10 1.67
N GLU A 72 4.57 6.61 1.17
CA GLU A 72 3.72 5.64 1.84
C GLU A 72 3.18 4.61 0.85
N LEU A 73 2.93 3.40 1.36
CA LEU A 73 2.30 2.31 0.62
C LEU A 73 0.99 1.95 1.32
N LEU A 74 -0.09 1.85 0.56
CA LEU A 74 -1.33 1.26 1.03
C LEU A 74 -1.44 -0.18 0.55
N SER A 75 -1.80 -1.08 1.45
CA SER A 75 -2.15 -2.45 1.13
C SER A 75 -3.61 -2.74 1.45
N GLY A 76 -4.25 -3.51 0.58
CA GLY A 76 -5.58 -4.08 0.81
C GLY A 76 -5.44 -5.57 1.10
N HIS A 77 -6.23 -6.05 2.06
CA HIS A 77 -6.09 -7.39 2.62
C HIS A 77 -7.37 -8.22 2.54
N GLY A 78 -7.18 -9.52 2.39
CA GLY A 78 -8.19 -10.56 2.55
C GLY A 78 -7.70 -11.63 3.51
N TYR A 79 -8.57 -12.59 3.86
CA TYR A 79 -8.27 -13.80 4.65
C TYR A 79 -7.10 -13.67 5.63
N SER A 80 -7.42 -13.26 6.86
CA SER A 80 -6.43 -13.08 7.90
C SER A 80 -6.36 -14.28 8.85
N THR A 81 -5.18 -14.47 9.44
CA THR A 81 -4.98 -15.40 10.56
C THR A 81 -4.94 -14.71 11.93
N SER A 82 -5.17 -13.40 11.98
CA SER A 82 -5.17 -12.60 13.21
C SER A 82 -6.46 -11.77 13.30
N ALA A 83 -7.09 -11.76 14.47
CA ALA A 83 -8.22 -10.87 14.75
C ALA A 83 -7.82 -9.39 14.69
N GLU A 84 -6.53 -9.08 14.89
CA GLU A 84 -5.97 -7.73 14.89
C GLU A 84 -5.52 -7.24 13.50
N SER A 85 -5.73 -8.05 12.45
CA SER A 85 -5.34 -7.62 11.10
C SER A 85 -6.32 -6.57 10.58
N SER A 86 -5.78 -5.50 10.02
CA SER A 86 -6.62 -4.53 9.33
C SER A 86 -6.88 -4.94 7.88
N GLN A 87 -8.09 -4.67 7.38
CA GLN A 87 -8.47 -4.92 5.98
C GLN A 87 -7.71 -4.05 5.00
N MET A 88 -7.27 -2.87 5.43
CA MET A 88 -6.29 -2.06 4.71
C MET A 88 -5.27 -1.54 5.71
N CYS A 89 -4.00 -1.50 5.31
CA CYS A 89 -2.91 -0.99 6.13
C CYS A 89 -2.11 0.07 5.35
N LEU A 90 -1.81 1.18 6.01
CA LEU A 90 -0.90 2.20 5.48
C LEU A 90 0.49 1.99 6.09
N TRP A 91 1.52 2.00 5.25
CA TRP A 91 2.90 1.73 5.63
C TRP A 91 3.77 2.94 5.27
N GLN A 92 4.58 3.41 6.20
CA GLN A 92 5.57 4.45 5.93
C GLN A 92 6.76 3.85 5.17
N TYR A 93 7.19 4.46 4.08
CA TYR A 93 8.39 4.07 3.34
C TYR A 93 9.53 5.05 3.63
N PRO A 94 10.79 4.58 3.83
CA PRO A 94 11.30 3.23 3.58
C PRO A 94 11.30 2.28 4.80
N SER A 95 10.91 2.75 5.99
CA SER A 95 10.92 1.94 7.22
C SER A 95 9.98 0.74 7.16
N MET A 96 8.94 0.83 6.32
CA MET A 96 7.83 -0.08 6.20
C MET A 96 7.12 -0.35 7.53
N THR A 97 7.08 0.66 8.39
CA THR A 97 6.32 0.64 9.65
C THR A 97 4.85 0.91 9.36
N LYS A 98 3.95 0.12 9.96
CA LYS A 98 2.49 0.36 9.87
C LYS A 98 2.16 1.67 10.58
N VAL A 99 1.58 2.63 9.86
CA VAL A 99 1.18 3.94 10.41
C VAL A 99 -0.31 4.02 10.72
N GLY A 100 -1.13 3.21 10.05
CA GLY A 100 -2.57 3.22 10.23
C GLY A 100 -3.25 1.98 9.65
N GLY A 101 -4.50 1.76 10.04
CA GLY A 101 -5.34 0.65 9.58
C GLY A 101 -6.77 1.09 9.32
N LEU A 102 -7.41 0.55 8.28
CA LEU A 102 -8.81 0.81 7.97
C LEU A 102 -9.59 -0.51 7.98
N ASP A 103 -10.58 -0.58 8.88
CA ASP A 103 -11.41 -1.74 9.14
C ASP A 103 -12.89 -1.38 8.97
N ARG A 104 -13.30 -1.29 7.71
CA ARG A 104 -14.61 -0.73 7.34
C ARG A 104 -15.38 -1.57 6.34
N HIS A 105 -14.74 -2.47 5.63
CA HIS A 105 -15.44 -3.52 4.89
C HIS A 105 -15.93 -4.59 5.88
N SER A 106 -16.98 -5.33 5.54
CA SER A 106 -17.40 -6.51 6.34
C SER A 106 -16.87 -7.82 5.75
N SER A 107 -16.12 -7.76 4.66
CA SER A 107 -15.53 -8.89 3.94
C SER A 107 -14.16 -8.50 3.37
N ARG A 108 -13.50 -9.45 2.71
CA ARG A 108 -12.16 -9.26 2.12
C ARG A 108 -12.12 -8.08 1.14
N VAL A 109 -11.06 -7.29 1.17
CA VAL A 109 -10.77 -6.32 0.11
C VAL A 109 -10.29 -7.11 -1.11
N LEU A 110 -10.90 -6.86 -2.26
CA LEU A 110 -10.62 -7.55 -3.51
C LEU A 110 -9.70 -6.74 -4.41
N HIS A 111 -9.83 -5.41 -4.36
CA HIS A 111 -9.09 -4.52 -5.23
C HIS A 111 -8.94 -3.12 -4.62
N LEU A 112 -7.92 -2.41 -5.10
CA LEU A 112 -7.64 -1.01 -4.79
C LEU A 112 -7.34 -0.27 -6.09
N SER A 113 -7.87 0.93 -6.23
CA SER A 113 -7.56 1.84 -7.34
C SER A 113 -7.33 3.25 -6.79
N GLN A 114 -6.38 3.98 -7.36
CA GLN A 114 -6.09 5.35 -6.95
C GLN A 114 -6.60 6.32 -8.03
N SER A 115 -7.17 7.44 -7.61
CA SER A 115 -7.53 8.53 -8.52
C SER A 115 -6.28 9.08 -9.25
N PRO A 116 -6.43 9.65 -10.45
CA PRO A 116 -5.30 10.22 -11.21
C PRO A 116 -4.54 11.30 -10.43
N ASP A 117 -5.27 12.14 -9.70
CA ASP A 117 -4.73 13.20 -8.82
C ASP A 117 -4.01 12.67 -7.57
N GLY A 118 -4.11 11.37 -7.27
CA GLY A 118 -3.45 10.73 -6.13
C GLY A 118 -4.10 10.99 -4.77
N LEU A 119 -5.21 11.73 -4.70
CA LEU A 119 -5.82 12.15 -3.44
C LEU A 119 -6.74 11.07 -2.85
N THR A 120 -7.44 10.34 -3.74
CA THR A 120 -8.48 9.38 -3.35
C THR A 120 -8.05 7.96 -3.70
N VAL A 121 -8.30 7.04 -2.78
CA VAL A 121 -8.24 5.61 -3.06
C VAL A 121 -9.64 5.04 -3.02
N VAL A 122 -9.93 4.14 -3.95
CA VAL A 122 -11.15 3.33 -3.98
C VAL A 122 -10.81 1.90 -3.62
N SER A 123 -11.54 1.32 -2.67
CA SER A 123 -11.53 -0.11 -2.39
C SER A 123 -12.80 -0.78 -2.87
N ALA A 124 -12.68 -2.00 -3.40
CA ALA A 124 -13.79 -2.88 -3.72
C ALA A 124 -13.76 -4.09 -2.79
N GLY A 125 -14.85 -4.33 -2.06
CA GLY A 125 -14.96 -5.40 -1.07
C GLY A 125 -15.79 -6.58 -1.55
N GLY A 126 -15.57 -7.75 -0.93
CA GLY A 126 -16.47 -8.89 -1.05
C GLY A 126 -17.79 -8.71 -0.29
N ASP A 127 -18.01 -7.55 0.32
CA ASP A 127 -19.26 -7.12 0.95
C ASP A 127 -20.16 -6.35 -0.02
N GLU A 128 -19.87 -6.45 -1.32
CA GLU A 128 -20.63 -5.82 -2.40
C GLU A 128 -20.60 -4.29 -2.36
N THR A 129 -19.63 -3.69 -1.65
CA THR A 129 -19.46 -2.25 -1.58
C THR A 129 -18.19 -1.75 -2.26
N ILE A 130 -18.28 -0.54 -2.81
CA ILE A 130 -17.13 0.29 -3.18
C ILE A 130 -17.02 1.45 -2.20
N ARG A 131 -15.81 1.78 -1.76
CA ARG A 131 -15.58 2.84 -0.77
C ARG A 131 -14.45 3.76 -1.20
N PHE A 132 -14.66 5.05 -1.03
CA PHE A 132 -13.73 6.11 -1.38
C PHE A 132 -13.04 6.61 -0.10
N TRP A 133 -11.73 6.82 -0.16
CA TRP A 133 -10.88 7.15 0.97
C TRP A 133 -9.97 8.32 0.65
N GLU A 134 -10.03 9.38 1.45
CA GLU A 134 -9.12 10.54 1.38
C GLU A 134 -7.91 10.35 2.31
N ILE A 135 -7.20 9.24 2.16
CA ILE A 135 -6.07 8.87 3.05
C ILE A 135 -4.70 9.29 2.55
N PHE A 136 -4.59 9.73 1.29
CA PHE A 136 -3.30 10.10 0.71
C PHE A 136 -2.95 11.58 0.82
N GLY A 137 -3.91 12.43 1.18
CA GLY A 137 -3.71 13.87 1.37
C GLY A 137 -3.24 14.62 0.11
N PRO A 138 -3.29 15.95 0.10
CA PRO A 138 -2.74 16.74 -0.99
C PRO A 138 -1.21 16.72 -1.00
N PRO A 139 -0.57 17.07 -2.14
CA PRO A 139 0.87 17.34 -2.17
C PRO A 139 1.27 18.33 -1.07
N VAL A 140 2.42 18.11 -0.44
CA VAL A 140 3.04 19.14 0.40
C VAL A 140 3.50 20.27 -0.50
N THR A 141 2.69 21.31 -0.63
CA THR A 141 3.13 22.60 -1.16
C THR A 141 4.02 23.24 -0.11
N ASP A 142 5.21 23.68 -0.51
CA ASP A 142 6.19 24.35 0.37
C ASP A 142 5.62 25.72 0.80
N ARG A 143 4.64 25.71 1.72
CA ARG A 143 4.12 26.92 2.36
C ARG A 143 5.03 27.26 3.51
N ARG A 144 6.17 27.87 3.19
CA ARG A 144 6.75 28.84 4.12
C ARG A 144 5.72 29.96 4.21
N GLU A 145 5.11 30.07 5.39
CA GLU A 145 3.98 30.96 5.70
C GLU A 145 2.61 30.44 5.26
N ASP A 146 2.04 29.51 6.03
CA ASP A 146 0.64 29.66 6.41
C ASP A 146 0.38 29.10 7.81
N SER A 147 -0.39 29.90 8.53
CA SER A 147 -0.48 30.05 9.98
C SER A 147 -0.94 28.84 10.80
N VAL A 148 -0.68 28.94 12.11
CA VAL A 148 -1.13 28.15 13.28
C VAL A 148 -2.50 27.46 13.17
N LEU A 149 -3.42 27.96 12.34
CA LEU A 149 -4.74 27.36 12.08
C LEU A 149 -4.66 26.03 11.30
N ASP A 150 -3.70 25.88 10.38
CA ASP A 150 -3.50 24.61 9.66
C ASP A 150 -2.98 23.52 10.59
N ASN A 151 -2.17 23.89 11.59
CA ASN A 151 -1.74 22.96 12.64
C ASN A 151 -2.91 22.53 13.54
N LEU A 152 -3.85 23.43 13.85
CA LEU A 152 -4.99 23.12 14.70
C LEU A 152 -6.05 22.23 13.98
N LEU A 153 -6.20 22.39 12.67
CA LEU A 153 -7.04 21.52 11.84
C LEU A 153 -6.36 20.17 11.58
N SER A 154 -5.06 20.15 11.32
CA SER A 154 -4.24 18.93 11.22
C SER A 154 -4.33 18.07 12.49
N MET A 155 -4.35 18.69 13.69
CA MET A 155 -4.55 17.98 14.96
C MET A 155 -5.92 17.32 15.11
N LYS A 156 -6.97 17.82 14.45
CA LYS A 156 -8.29 17.15 14.44
C LYS A 156 -8.34 16.02 13.42
N THR A 157 -7.67 16.18 12.28
CA THR A 157 -7.53 15.11 11.26
C THR A 157 -6.59 13.99 11.72
N LEU A 158 -5.64 14.28 12.62
CA LEU A 158 -4.78 13.31 13.30
C LEU A 158 -5.56 12.30 14.16
N GLN A 159 -6.81 12.58 14.56
CA GLN A 159 -7.67 11.58 15.21
C GLN A 159 -8.21 10.51 14.23
N ILE A 160 -7.90 10.62 12.94
CA ILE A 160 -8.15 9.60 11.91
C ILE A 160 -6.88 9.38 11.07
N ARG A 161 -5.71 9.35 11.69
CA ARG A 161 -4.50 8.75 11.07
C ARG A 161 -4.27 7.35 11.63
#